data_AF-A0A397FLH9-F1
#
_entry.id   AF-A0A397FLH9-F1
#
_cell.length_a   1.000
_cell.length_b   1.000
_cell.length_c   1.000
_cell.angle_alpha   90.00
_cell.angle_beta   90.00
_cell.angle_gamma   90.00
#
_symmetry.space_group_name_H-M   'P 1'
#
loop_
_entity.id
_entity.type
_entity.pdbx_description
1 polymer ?
#
loop_
_entity_poly.entity_id
_entity_poly.type
_entity_poly.pdbx_seq_one_letter_code
_entity_poly.pdbx_strand_id
1 'polypeptide(L)'
;MVNTQEYLDQQCPKEIRGKISGLEINDKNLEGHLDLSEFVNLKKLNCSENKLTSINLSNNERIEFVDCSDNLLTDIDLSHQNPENLQGIIIQNNNLSPRDLSIFSRFVRLENLFVGNDDEEKSEQNIYNRFHGSLEYLKGLKRLVRLDINGTDINSGLEHLPTQFLEKFCCAARRNGAGVEKIKNTLRLSEEKAESEEKKDNKEKIRKIRAYKLFCVHRQQSIQFARTVNQYQMAIRKIKSKLDQGDLYFLLACQENALCVVKLSPHFSQEIGDRLRHIKQGLIEDFEALTKGEIDKVCQAQTEFIEARISLNQSRRQWQEMEALVQVYTELHR
;
A
#
# COMPACT_ATOMS: atom_id res chain seq x y z
N MET A 1 -23.23 19.12 -33.92
CA MET A 1 -23.07 19.00 -32.46
C MET A 1 -24.05 19.97 -31.83
N VAL A 2 -24.53 19.70 -30.62
CA VAL A 2 -25.53 20.54 -29.96
C VAL A 2 -24.85 21.32 -28.85
N ASN A 3 -25.02 22.64 -28.81
CA ASN A 3 -24.50 23.44 -27.71
C ASN A 3 -25.14 22.98 -26.39
N THR A 4 -24.29 22.65 -25.41
CA THR A 4 -24.76 22.08 -24.14
C THR A 4 -25.69 23.01 -23.37
N GLN A 5 -25.39 24.30 -23.31
CA GLN A 5 -26.20 25.25 -22.53
C GLN A 5 -27.53 25.56 -23.21
N GLU A 6 -27.54 25.69 -24.54
CA GLU A 6 -28.78 25.84 -25.31
C GLU A 6 -29.70 24.62 -25.12
N TYR A 7 -29.13 23.41 -25.11
CA TYR A 7 -29.88 22.19 -24.81
C TYR A 7 -30.49 22.24 -23.40
N LEU A 8 -29.71 22.63 -22.39
CA LEU A 8 -30.22 22.78 -21.02
C LEU A 8 -31.29 23.85 -20.91
N ASP A 9 -31.18 24.97 -21.61
CA ASP A 9 -32.16 26.05 -21.58
C ASP A 9 -33.49 25.62 -22.20
N GLN A 10 -33.45 24.77 -23.24
CA GLN A 10 -34.65 24.22 -23.89
C GLN A 10 -35.30 23.11 -23.07
N GLN A 11 -34.51 22.16 -22.57
CA GLN A 11 -35.03 20.97 -21.87
C GLN A 11 -35.30 21.21 -20.39
N CYS A 12 -34.57 22.12 -19.77
CA CYS A 12 -34.63 22.43 -18.35
C CYS A 12 -34.67 23.95 -18.13
N PRO A 13 -35.83 24.60 -18.33
CA PRO A 13 -36.00 26.02 -18.03
C PRO A 13 -35.58 26.37 -16.60
N LYS A 14 -35.08 27.59 -16.37
CA LYS A 14 -34.45 28.00 -15.11
C LYS A 14 -35.34 27.79 -13.89
N GLU A 15 -36.65 27.95 -14.04
CA GLU A 15 -37.65 27.86 -12.97
C GLU A 15 -37.77 26.45 -12.38
N ILE A 16 -37.34 25.42 -13.12
CA ILE A 16 -37.43 24.03 -12.67
C ILE A 16 -36.07 23.46 -12.22
N ARG A 17 -34.93 24.06 -12.59
CA ARG A 17 -33.57 23.55 -12.30
C ARG A 17 -33.34 23.26 -10.83
N GLY A 18 -33.78 24.17 -9.96
CA GLY A 18 -33.66 24.01 -8.50
C GLY A 18 -34.49 22.87 -7.92
N LYS A 19 -35.40 22.25 -8.68
CA LYS A 19 -36.23 21.11 -8.23
C LYS A 19 -35.71 19.76 -8.74
N ILE A 20 -34.76 19.78 -9.67
CA ILE A 20 -34.24 18.57 -10.30
C ILE A 20 -33.26 17.87 -9.36
N SER A 21 -33.55 16.61 -9.05
CA SER A 21 -32.69 15.75 -8.23
C SER A 21 -31.83 14.78 -9.04
N GLY A 22 -32.20 14.53 -10.31
CA GLY A 22 -31.48 13.65 -11.22
C GLY A 22 -31.52 14.23 -12.63
N LEU A 23 -30.37 14.29 -13.29
CA LEU A 23 -30.23 14.78 -14.66
C LEU A 23 -29.54 13.73 -15.52
N GLU A 24 -30.24 13.28 -16.56
CA GLU A 24 -29.75 12.29 -17.53
C GLU A 24 -29.71 12.95 -18.92
N ILE A 25 -28.51 13.26 -19.38
CA ILE A 25 -28.22 13.92 -20.66
C ILE A 25 -27.11 13.19 -21.43
N ASN A 26 -26.96 11.89 -21.18
CA ASN A 26 -25.98 11.05 -21.86
C ASN A 26 -26.38 10.77 -23.31
N ASP A 27 -25.38 10.59 -24.19
CA ASP A 27 -25.56 10.35 -25.63
C ASP A 27 -26.54 11.35 -26.26
N LYS A 28 -26.19 12.63 -26.17
CA LYS A 28 -26.96 13.75 -26.74
C LYS A 28 -26.15 14.56 -27.74
N ASN A 29 -24.93 14.11 -28.06
CA ASN A 29 -23.99 14.79 -28.95
C ASN A 29 -23.76 16.27 -28.51
N LEU A 30 -23.74 16.50 -27.19
CA LEU A 30 -23.54 17.80 -26.57
C LEU A 30 -22.06 18.19 -26.63
N GLU A 31 -21.77 19.46 -26.89
CA GLU A 31 -20.41 19.98 -26.91
C GLU A 31 -20.26 21.24 -26.05
N GLY A 32 -19.02 21.52 -25.65
CA GLY A 32 -18.66 22.72 -24.91
C GLY A 32 -18.73 22.55 -23.39
N HIS A 33 -19.12 23.62 -22.70
CA HIS A 33 -19.16 23.69 -21.24
C HIS A 33 -20.54 23.31 -20.71
N LEU A 34 -20.57 22.45 -19.67
CA LEU A 34 -21.78 22.11 -18.93
C LEU A 34 -21.83 22.88 -17.60
N ASP A 35 -22.66 23.92 -17.52
CA ASP A 35 -22.89 24.66 -16.25
C ASP A 35 -24.12 24.13 -15.51
N LEU A 36 -23.91 23.56 -14.33
CA LEU A 36 -24.97 23.04 -13.46
C LEU A 36 -25.18 23.88 -12.19
N SER A 37 -24.69 25.12 -12.17
CA SER A 37 -24.75 26.03 -11.02
C SER A 37 -26.16 26.30 -10.48
N GLU A 38 -27.19 26.18 -11.33
CA GLU A 38 -28.62 26.35 -10.97
C GLU A 38 -29.30 25.06 -10.48
N PHE A 39 -28.63 23.90 -10.59
CA PHE A 39 -29.16 22.58 -10.19
C PHE A 39 -28.80 22.23 -8.73
N VAL A 40 -29.11 23.15 -7.81
CA VAL A 40 -28.68 23.09 -6.39
C VAL A 40 -29.13 21.84 -5.62
N ASN A 41 -30.15 21.13 -6.10
CA ASN A 41 -30.68 19.91 -5.49
C ASN A 41 -30.26 18.61 -6.19
N LEU A 42 -29.34 18.70 -7.15
CA LEU A 42 -28.89 17.55 -7.95
C LEU A 42 -28.16 16.52 -7.07
N LYS A 43 -28.63 15.28 -7.15
CA LYS A 43 -28.07 14.11 -6.47
C LYS A 43 -27.41 13.14 -7.46
N LYS A 44 -27.97 13.02 -8.66
CA LYS A 44 -27.48 12.11 -9.70
C LYS A 44 -27.28 12.87 -11.00
N LEU A 45 -26.09 12.76 -11.57
CA LEU A 45 -25.78 13.29 -12.89
C LEU A 45 -25.28 12.16 -13.77
N ASN A 46 -25.89 12.02 -14.94
CA ASN A 46 -25.30 11.28 -16.04
C ASN A 46 -25.23 12.19 -17.27
N CYS A 47 -24.02 12.57 -17.66
CA CYS A 47 -23.73 13.31 -18.89
C CYS A 47 -22.68 12.59 -19.75
N SER A 48 -22.59 11.26 -19.63
CA SER A 48 -21.63 10.44 -20.38
C SER A 48 -21.87 10.47 -21.89
N GLU A 49 -20.91 9.99 -22.67
CA GLU A 49 -21.04 9.82 -24.14
C GLU A 49 -21.41 11.14 -24.85
N ASN A 50 -20.68 12.21 -24.54
CA ASN A 50 -20.82 13.52 -25.16
C ASN A 50 -19.44 14.04 -25.58
N LYS A 51 -19.36 15.33 -25.92
CA LYS A 51 -18.12 16.02 -26.31
C LYS A 51 -17.88 17.22 -25.40
N LEU A 52 -18.22 17.08 -24.12
CA LEU A 52 -18.03 18.12 -23.12
C LEU A 52 -16.54 18.34 -22.89
N THR A 53 -16.10 19.59 -22.89
CA THR A 53 -14.70 19.97 -22.66
C THR A 53 -14.46 20.44 -21.23
N SER A 54 -15.53 20.83 -20.52
CA SER A 54 -15.50 21.25 -19.13
C SER A 54 -16.89 21.12 -18.48
N ILE A 55 -16.91 21.01 -17.16
CA ILE A 55 -18.11 20.89 -16.35
C ILE A 55 -17.98 21.75 -15.09
N ASN A 56 -19.04 22.46 -14.71
CA ASN A 56 -19.13 23.19 -13.45
C ASN A 56 -20.09 22.50 -12.48
N LEU A 57 -19.55 21.98 -11.38
CA LEU A 57 -20.30 21.32 -10.29
C LEU A 57 -20.25 22.10 -8.97
N SER A 58 -19.84 23.38 -8.98
CA SER A 58 -19.49 24.13 -7.75
C SER A 58 -20.65 24.29 -6.77
N ASN A 59 -21.90 24.34 -7.26
CA ASN A 59 -23.10 24.52 -6.43
C ASN A 59 -23.88 23.23 -6.20
N ASN A 60 -23.33 22.07 -6.59
CA ASN A 60 -24.01 20.79 -6.54
C ASN A 60 -23.47 19.92 -5.39
N GLU A 61 -23.52 20.46 -4.16
CA GLU A 61 -22.99 19.80 -2.94
C GLU A 61 -23.71 18.49 -2.57
N ARG A 62 -24.92 18.31 -3.09
CA ARG A 62 -25.80 17.16 -2.83
C ARG A 62 -25.56 15.98 -3.77
N ILE A 63 -24.60 16.07 -4.70
CA ILE A 63 -24.30 14.97 -5.61
C ILE A 63 -23.85 13.73 -4.83
N GLU A 64 -24.51 12.63 -5.13
CA GLU A 64 -24.24 11.27 -4.64
C GLU A 64 -23.58 10.43 -5.74
N PHE A 65 -23.92 10.69 -7.02
CA PHE A 65 -23.39 9.97 -8.16
C PHE A 65 -23.16 10.91 -9.34
N VAL A 66 -21.96 10.85 -9.92
CA VAL A 66 -21.60 11.59 -11.13
C VAL A 66 -20.99 10.63 -12.15
N ASP A 67 -21.58 10.64 -13.34
CA ASP A 67 -21.05 9.99 -14.53
C ASP A 67 -20.83 11.04 -15.62
N CYS A 68 -19.56 11.26 -15.93
CA CYS A 68 -19.09 12.10 -17.02
C CYS A 68 -18.15 11.31 -17.95
N SER A 69 -18.28 9.98 -18.00
CA SER A 69 -17.44 9.15 -18.87
C SER A 69 -17.56 9.56 -20.33
N ASP A 70 -16.58 9.19 -21.12
CA ASP A 70 -16.64 9.30 -22.58
C ASP A 70 -16.92 10.72 -23.07
N ASN A 71 -16.17 11.67 -22.52
CA ASN A 71 -16.19 13.09 -22.88
C ASN A 71 -14.77 13.56 -23.25
N LEU A 72 -14.55 14.88 -23.32
CA LEU A 72 -13.26 15.51 -23.61
C LEU A 72 -12.81 16.42 -22.46
N LEU A 73 -13.22 16.11 -21.23
CA LEU A 73 -12.91 16.93 -20.05
C LEU A 73 -11.40 16.99 -19.84
N THR A 74 -10.87 18.20 -19.63
CA THR A 74 -9.43 18.44 -19.37
C THR A 74 -9.12 18.63 -17.89
N ASP A 75 -10.15 18.95 -17.10
CA ASP A 75 -10.12 19.08 -15.66
C ASP A 75 -11.48 18.68 -15.06
N ILE A 76 -11.48 18.35 -13.78
CA ILE A 76 -12.67 18.14 -12.95
C ILE A 76 -12.37 18.64 -11.54
N ASP A 77 -13.18 19.58 -11.06
CA ASP A 77 -13.15 20.07 -9.69
C ASP A 77 -14.28 19.42 -8.88
N LEU A 78 -13.90 18.64 -7.87
CA LEU A 78 -14.80 18.00 -6.92
C LEU A 78 -14.64 18.57 -5.49
N SER A 79 -13.99 19.72 -5.34
CA SER A 79 -13.69 20.31 -4.03
C SER A 79 -14.94 20.77 -3.27
N HIS A 80 -16.01 21.08 -3.99
CA HIS A 80 -17.30 21.51 -3.45
C HIS A 80 -18.24 20.35 -3.08
N GLN A 81 -18.00 19.13 -3.56
CA GLN A 81 -18.85 17.99 -3.25
C GLN A 81 -18.68 17.55 -1.78
N ASN A 82 -19.80 17.20 -1.16
CA ASN A 82 -19.79 16.74 0.22
C ASN A 82 -19.14 15.34 0.34
N PRO A 83 -18.05 15.19 1.13
CA PRO A 83 -17.37 13.92 1.41
C PRO A 83 -18.27 12.76 1.85
N GLU A 84 -19.39 13.08 2.51
CA GLU A 84 -20.32 12.12 3.09
C GLU A 84 -21.48 11.74 2.16
N ASN A 85 -21.59 12.36 0.99
CA ASN A 85 -22.67 12.08 0.03
C ASN A 85 -22.19 11.27 -1.17
N LEU A 86 -21.00 11.60 -1.68
CA LEU A 86 -20.49 11.07 -2.95
C LEU A 86 -20.16 9.57 -2.83
N GLN A 87 -20.88 8.76 -3.59
CA GLN A 87 -20.83 7.29 -3.61
C GLN A 87 -20.31 6.74 -4.94
N GLY A 88 -20.47 7.48 -6.05
CA GLY A 88 -19.97 7.06 -7.35
C GLY A 88 -19.37 8.20 -8.16
N ILE A 89 -18.18 7.98 -8.69
CA ILE A 89 -17.49 8.85 -9.63
C ILE A 89 -17.07 8.01 -10.82
N ILE A 90 -17.63 8.30 -11.99
CA ILE A 90 -17.26 7.68 -13.26
C ILE A 90 -16.82 8.78 -14.21
N ILE A 91 -15.54 8.79 -14.54
CA ILE A 91 -14.91 9.83 -15.37
C ILE A 91 -13.97 9.24 -16.43
N GLN A 92 -14.14 7.95 -16.75
CA GLN A 92 -13.31 7.24 -17.72
C GLN A 92 -13.31 7.92 -19.10
N ASN A 93 -12.28 7.66 -19.90
CA ASN A 93 -12.24 8.06 -21.33
C ASN A 93 -12.46 9.56 -21.57
N ASN A 94 -11.84 10.38 -20.72
CA ASN A 94 -11.75 11.83 -20.86
C ASN A 94 -10.32 12.24 -21.27
N ASN A 95 -9.96 13.51 -21.14
CA ASN A 95 -8.62 14.02 -21.43
C ASN A 95 -7.99 14.71 -20.20
N LEU A 96 -8.25 14.19 -19.00
CA LEU A 96 -7.88 14.86 -17.76
C LEU A 96 -6.36 15.03 -17.66
N SER A 97 -5.97 16.24 -17.27
CA SER A 97 -4.57 16.63 -17.08
C SER A 97 -3.87 15.77 -16.02
N PRO A 98 -2.54 15.57 -16.12
CA PRO A 98 -1.80 14.73 -15.18
C PRO A 98 -2.07 15.06 -13.72
N ARG A 99 -2.46 14.05 -12.95
CA ARG A 99 -2.71 14.15 -11.50
C ARG A 99 -2.69 12.79 -10.83
N ASP A 100 -2.56 12.79 -9.51
CA ASP A 100 -2.73 11.57 -8.72
C ASP A 100 -4.17 11.41 -8.20
N LEU A 101 -4.40 10.36 -7.42
CA LEU A 101 -5.72 10.01 -6.87
C LEU A 101 -6.06 10.74 -5.56
N SER A 102 -5.24 11.68 -5.10
CA SER A 102 -5.44 12.36 -3.80
C SER A 102 -6.77 13.11 -3.73
N ILE A 103 -7.27 13.63 -4.84
CA ILE A 103 -8.57 14.31 -4.94
C ILE A 103 -9.74 13.43 -4.46
N PHE A 104 -9.62 12.10 -4.57
CA PHE A 104 -10.67 11.17 -4.16
C PHE A 104 -10.57 10.75 -2.70
N SER A 105 -9.42 10.97 -2.04
CA SER A 105 -9.12 10.45 -0.71
C SER A 105 -10.07 10.91 0.39
N ARG A 106 -10.73 12.06 0.19
CA ARG A 106 -11.70 12.64 1.13
C ARG A 106 -13.07 11.97 1.10
N PHE A 107 -13.47 11.31 0.01
CA PHE A 107 -14.83 10.78 -0.16
C PHE A 107 -14.98 9.41 0.52
N VAL A 108 -15.04 9.39 1.84
CA VAL A 108 -15.03 8.15 2.65
C VAL A 108 -16.22 7.21 2.37
N ARG A 109 -17.29 7.71 1.73
CA ARG A 109 -18.44 6.92 1.29
C ARG A 109 -18.38 6.40 -0.14
N LEU A 110 -17.31 6.67 -0.86
CA LEU A 110 -17.16 6.27 -2.26
C LEU A 110 -17.18 4.73 -2.40
N GLU A 111 -18.07 4.25 -3.24
CA GLU A 111 -18.28 2.83 -3.56
C GLU A 111 -17.78 2.51 -4.97
N ASN A 112 -17.92 3.44 -5.92
CA ASN A 112 -17.51 3.26 -7.31
C ASN A 112 -16.57 4.38 -7.73
N LEU A 113 -15.37 4.02 -8.19
CA LEU A 113 -14.39 4.97 -8.73
C LEU A 113 -13.82 4.44 -10.04
N PHE A 114 -14.25 5.01 -11.15
CA PHE A 114 -13.78 4.64 -12.48
C PHE A 114 -13.04 5.82 -13.12
N VAL A 115 -11.72 5.67 -13.25
CA VAL A 115 -10.82 6.72 -13.76
C VAL A 115 -10.00 6.28 -14.97
N GLY A 116 -10.15 5.01 -15.34
CA GLY A 116 -9.42 4.36 -16.42
C GLY A 116 -9.67 4.92 -17.83
N ASN A 117 -8.97 4.30 -18.76
CA ASN A 117 -9.00 4.55 -20.19
C ASN A 117 -9.22 3.20 -20.87
N ASP A 118 -10.46 2.94 -21.26
CA ASP A 118 -10.90 1.73 -21.94
C ASP A 118 -11.08 1.94 -23.45
N ASP A 119 -11.19 3.20 -23.88
CA ASP A 119 -11.31 3.57 -25.29
C ASP A 119 -9.90 3.63 -25.94
N GLU A 120 -9.58 2.58 -26.69
CA GLU A 120 -8.30 2.44 -27.40
C GLU A 120 -8.17 3.48 -28.53
N GLU A 121 -9.26 3.79 -29.25
CA GLU A 121 -9.25 4.77 -30.34
C GLU A 121 -8.95 6.18 -29.81
N LYS A 122 -9.58 6.58 -28.70
CA LYS A 122 -9.24 7.84 -28.02
C LYS A 122 -7.80 7.85 -27.52
N SER A 123 -7.33 6.74 -26.98
CA SER A 123 -5.96 6.62 -26.49
C SER A 123 -4.92 6.80 -27.61
N GLU A 124 -5.18 6.24 -28.80
CA GLU A 124 -4.37 6.45 -30.01
C GLU A 124 -4.37 7.91 -30.47
N GLN A 125 -5.47 8.62 -30.29
CA GLN A 125 -5.60 10.07 -30.53
C GLN A 125 -4.99 10.93 -29.41
N ASN A 126 -4.33 10.31 -28.42
CA ASN A 126 -3.77 10.97 -27.23
C ASN A 126 -4.83 11.71 -26.38
N ILE A 127 -6.06 11.20 -26.40
CA ILE A 127 -7.20 11.64 -25.58
C ILE A 127 -7.40 10.58 -24.51
N TYR A 128 -6.85 10.79 -23.32
CA TYR A 128 -7.02 9.87 -22.19
C TYR A 128 -6.74 10.59 -20.87
N ASN A 129 -7.26 10.04 -19.78
CA ASN A 129 -7.00 10.52 -18.44
C ASN A 129 -5.58 10.17 -18.00
N ARG A 130 -4.83 11.16 -17.53
CA ARG A 130 -3.42 11.01 -17.13
C ARG A 130 -3.28 10.81 -15.62
N PHE A 131 -4.07 9.92 -15.05
CA PHE A 131 -3.92 9.55 -13.64
C PHE A 131 -2.63 8.75 -13.43
N HIS A 132 -1.82 9.16 -12.46
CA HIS A 132 -0.53 8.54 -12.15
C HIS A 132 -0.33 8.32 -10.65
N GLY A 133 0.76 7.65 -10.29
CA GLY A 133 1.21 7.51 -8.90
C GLY A 133 0.73 6.20 -8.26
N SER A 134 0.16 6.31 -7.05
CA SER A 134 -0.05 5.18 -6.14
C SER A 134 -1.51 5.04 -5.73
N LEU A 135 -1.97 3.80 -5.55
CA LEU A 135 -3.25 3.46 -4.92
C LEU A 135 -3.29 3.79 -3.42
N GLU A 136 -2.18 4.22 -2.81
CA GLU A 136 -2.15 4.62 -1.39
C GLU A 136 -3.15 5.73 -1.06
N TYR A 137 -3.41 6.65 -1.98
CA TYR A 137 -4.39 7.71 -1.77
C TYR A 137 -5.81 7.18 -1.50
N LEU A 138 -6.12 5.95 -1.92
CA LEU A 138 -7.41 5.31 -1.71
C LEU A 138 -7.49 4.51 -0.40
N LYS A 139 -6.44 4.49 0.43
CA LYS A 139 -6.38 3.67 1.66
C LYS A 139 -7.53 3.92 2.64
N GLY A 140 -8.09 5.13 2.65
CA GLY A 140 -9.20 5.54 3.51
C GLY A 140 -10.58 5.12 3.01
N LEU A 141 -10.71 4.70 1.75
CA LEU A 141 -12.00 4.45 1.09
C LEU A 141 -12.56 3.08 1.43
N LYS A 142 -12.90 2.88 2.71
CA LYS A 142 -13.30 1.58 3.25
C LYS A 142 -14.58 1.01 2.62
N ARG A 143 -15.38 1.82 1.92
CA ARG A 143 -16.61 1.40 1.24
C ARG A 143 -16.41 1.09 -0.24
N LEU A 144 -15.19 1.18 -0.76
CA LEU A 144 -14.92 0.96 -2.18
C LEU A 144 -15.31 -0.48 -2.61
N VAL A 145 -16.25 -0.55 -3.55
CA VAL A 145 -16.80 -1.78 -4.13
C VAL A 145 -16.21 -2.02 -5.51
N ARG A 146 -16.06 -0.97 -6.32
CA ARG A 146 -15.59 -1.06 -7.70
C ARG A 146 -14.53 -0.03 -7.98
N LEU A 147 -13.40 -0.47 -8.53
CA LEU A 147 -12.29 0.38 -8.93
C LEU A 147 -11.85 0.02 -10.34
N ASP A 148 -11.81 1.02 -11.21
CA ASP A 148 -11.26 0.89 -12.56
C ASP A 148 -10.12 1.88 -12.77
N ILE A 149 -8.93 1.32 -13.04
CA ILE A 149 -7.70 2.05 -13.34
C ILE A 149 -7.06 1.60 -14.66
N ASN A 150 -7.85 1.00 -15.56
CA ASN A 150 -7.37 0.55 -16.87
C ASN A 150 -6.66 1.69 -17.61
N GLY A 151 -5.59 1.43 -18.37
CA GLY A 151 -4.99 2.47 -19.22
C GLY A 151 -4.30 3.64 -18.49
N THR A 152 -4.22 3.61 -17.15
CA THR A 152 -3.63 4.69 -16.35
C THR A 152 -2.13 4.48 -16.11
N ASP A 153 -1.47 5.53 -15.59
CA ASP A 153 -0.07 5.48 -15.16
C ASP A 153 0.09 5.20 -13.65
N ILE A 154 -0.95 4.68 -13.01
CA ILE A 154 -0.92 4.24 -11.62
C ILE A 154 -0.16 2.92 -11.54
N ASN A 155 0.91 2.87 -10.76
CA ASN A 155 1.91 1.79 -10.87
C ASN A 155 2.32 1.15 -9.53
N SER A 156 1.68 1.52 -8.43
CA SER A 156 2.04 1.08 -7.07
C SER A 156 0.88 1.23 -6.08
N GLY A 157 1.09 0.78 -4.82
CA GLY A 157 0.16 1.00 -3.72
C GLY A 157 -0.92 -0.07 -3.53
N LEU A 158 -0.80 -1.23 -4.20
CA LEU A 158 -1.72 -2.36 -4.04
C LEU A 158 -1.87 -2.79 -2.58
N GLU A 159 -0.80 -2.71 -1.79
CA GLU A 159 -0.77 -3.02 -0.36
C GLU A 159 -1.69 -2.12 0.48
N HIS A 160 -2.05 -0.95 -0.02
CA HIS A 160 -2.89 0.04 0.68
C HIS A 160 -4.36 -0.05 0.28
N LEU A 161 -4.69 -0.68 -0.84
CA LEU A 161 -6.05 -0.71 -1.40
C LEU A 161 -7.06 -1.40 -0.46
N PRO A 162 -8.19 -0.81 -0.07
CA PRO A 162 -9.18 -1.49 0.75
C PRO A 162 -9.83 -2.66 -0.01
N THR A 163 -9.72 -3.88 0.52
CA THR A 163 -10.25 -5.10 -0.13
C THR A 163 -11.43 -5.73 0.60
N GLN A 164 -11.97 -5.09 1.63
CA GLN A 164 -13.04 -5.65 2.46
C GLN A 164 -14.33 -5.80 1.65
N PHE A 165 -14.72 -4.74 0.94
CA PHE A 165 -15.93 -4.69 0.11
C PHE A 165 -15.64 -4.62 -1.38
N LEU A 166 -14.37 -4.62 -1.78
CA LEU A 166 -14.00 -4.59 -3.20
C LEU A 166 -14.50 -5.86 -3.90
N GLU A 167 -15.35 -5.67 -4.91
CA GLU A 167 -15.95 -6.70 -5.74
C GLU A 167 -15.49 -6.65 -7.19
N LYS A 168 -15.16 -5.46 -7.72
CA LYS A 168 -14.63 -5.26 -9.08
C LYS A 168 -13.31 -4.50 -9.04
N PHE A 169 -12.31 -5.01 -9.75
CA PHE A 169 -11.02 -4.35 -9.92
C PHE A 169 -10.56 -4.54 -11.37
N CYS A 170 -10.39 -3.44 -12.10
CA CYS A 170 -9.87 -3.45 -13.46
C CYS A 170 -8.51 -2.76 -13.50
N CYS A 171 -7.53 -3.41 -14.10
CA CYS A 171 -6.16 -2.91 -14.22
C CYS A 171 -5.46 -3.34 -15.51
N ALA A 172 -6.22 -3.45 -16.60
CA ALA A 172 -5.71 -3.73 -17.95
C ALA A 172 -4.82 -2.60 -18.43
N ALA A 173 -3.84 -2.93 -19.27
CA ALA A 173 -2.90 -1.97 -19.81
C ALA A 173 -3.59 -1.00 -20.75
N ARG A 174 -4.46 -1.48 -21.67
CA ARG A 174 -5.28 -0.71 -22.66
C ARG A 174 -4.56 0.31 -23.56
N ARG A 175 -3.35 0.71 -23.20
CA ARG A 175 -2.54 1.74 -23.86
C ARG A 175 -1.09 1.33 -23.76
N ASN A 176 -0.34 1.52 -24.84
CA ASN A 176 1.09 1.25 -24.85
C ASN A 176 1.81 2.15 -23.83
N GLY A 177 2.66 1.55 -23.00
CA GLY A 177 3.40 2.24 -21.96
C GLY A 177 2.57 2.66 -20.73
N ALA A 178 1.35 2.14 -20.55
CA ALA A 178 0.57 2.43 -19.36
C ALA A 178 1.27 1.94 -18.08
N GLY A 179 1.42 2.82 -17.10
CA GLY A 179 2.06 2.47 -15.81
C GLY A 179 1.34 1.35 -15.03
N VAL A 180 0.03 1.16 -15.25
CA VAL A 180 -0.77 0.07 -14.67
C VAL A 180 -0.28 -1.32 -15.06
N GLU A 181 0.52 -1.43 -16.13
CA GLU A 181 1.22 -2.65 -16.53
C GLU A 181 2.05 -3.25 -15.37
N LYS A 182 2.64 -2.39 -14.52
CA LYS A 182 3.39 -2.85 -13.35
C LYS A 182 2.49 -3.52 -12.30
N ILE A 183 1.28 -2.99 -12.09
CA ILE A 183 0.28 -3.59 -11.20
C ILE A 183 -0.21 -4.92 -11.78
N LYS A 184 -0.54 -4.95 -13.08
CA LYS A 184 -0.97 -6.15 -13.80
C LYS A 184 0.07 -7.28 -13.68
N ASN A 185 1.34 -6.96 -13.91
CA ASN A 185 2.45 -7.91 -13.81
C ASN A 185 2.70 -8.37 -12.36
N THR A 186 2.56 -7.47 -11.39
CA THR A 186 2.64 -7.83 -9.96
C THR A 186 1.58 -8.86 -9.58
N LEU A 187 0.38 -8.75 -10.15
CA LEU A 187 -0.72 -9.69 -9.95
C LEU A 187 -0.67 -10.91 -10.90
N ARG A 188 0.30 -10.97 -11.84
CA ARG A 188 0.43 -12.02 -12.85
C ARG A 188 -0.90 -12.27 -13.59
N LEU A 189 -1.48 -11.20 -14.12
CA LEU A 189 -2.74 -11.25 -14.88
C LEU A 189 -2.44 -11.17 -16.38
N SER A 190 -3.18 -11.91 -17.19
CA SER A 190 -3.28 -11.65 -18.63
C SER A 190 -4.09 -10.37 -18.87
N GLU A 191 -4.01 -9.82 -20.08
CA GLU A 191 -4.79 -8.64 -20.46
C GLU A 191 -6.31 -8.91 -20.32
N GLU A 192 -6.78 -10.02 -20.91
CA GLU A 192 -8.18 -10.47 -20.83
C GLU A 192 -8.67 -10.59 -19.38
N LYS A 193 -7.86 -11.19 -18.50
CA LYS A 193 -8.23 -11.29 -17.09
C LYS A 193 -8.24 -9.92 -16.45
N ALA A 194 -7.29 -9.05 -16.75
CA ALA A 194 -7.17 -7.73 -16.13
C ALA A 194 -8.36 -6.82 -16.45
N GLU A 195 -8.89 -6.88 -17.68
CA GLU A 195 -10.08 -6.13 -18.12
C GLU A 195 -11.40 -6.81 -17.70
N SER A 196 -11.41 -8.13 -17.56
CA SER A 196 -12.65 -8.91 -17.35
C SER A 196 -13.48 -8.39 -16.17
N GLU A 197 -14.76 -8.15 -16.47
CA GLU A 197 -15.79 -7.81 -15.50
C GLU A 197 -16.44 -9.05 -14.88
N GLU A 198 -16.04 -10.25 -15.30
CA GLU A 198 -16.63 -11.47 -14.79
C GLU A 198 -16.38 -11.62 -13.29
N LYS A 199 -17.42 -12.12 -12.59
CA LYS A 199 -17.36 -12.32 -11.14
C LYS A 199 -16.25 -13.30 -10.72
N LYS A 200 -15.95 -14.29 -11.56
CA LYS A 200 -14.91 -15.29 -11.30
C LYS A 200 -13.52 -14.65 -11.34
N ASP A 201 -13.23 -13.89 -12.38
CA ASP A 201 -11.94 -13.24 -12.57
C ASP A 201 -11.72 -12.15 -11.52
N ASN A 202 -12.73 -11.34 -11.24
CA ASN A 202 -12.63 -10.33 -10.18
C ASN A 202 -12.33 -10.95 -8.80
N LYS A 203 -12.95 -12.08 -8.46
CA LYS A 203 -12.60 -12.83 -7.24
C LYS A 203 -11.14 -13.29 -7.24
N GLU A 204 -10.61 -13.73 -8.39
CA GLU A 204 -9.19 -14.09 -8.52
C GLU A 204 -8.29 -12.87 -8.29
N LYS A 205 -8.58 -11.73 -8.94
CA LYS A 205 -7.84 -10.47 -8.77
C LYS A 205 -7.79 -10.04 -7.31
N ILE A 206 -8.94 -10.00 -6.63
CA ILE A 206 -9.03 -9.59 -5.22
C ILE A 206 -8.26 -10.53 -4.31
N ARG A 207 -8.29 -11.85 -4.57
CA ARG A 207 -7.46 -12.82 -3.83
C ARG A 207 -5.97 -12.54 -4.03
N LYS A 208 -5.54 -12.25 -5.25
CA LYS A 208 -4.14 -11.89 -5.57
C LYS A 208 -3.72 -10.59 -4.88
N ILE A 209 -4.58 -9.58 -4.82
CA ILE A 209 -4.32 -8.32 -4.08
C ILE A 209 -4.15 -8.61 -2.58
N ARG A 210 -5.03 -9.44 -2.00
CA ARG A 210 -4.92 -9.85 -0.59
C ARG A 210 -3.63 -10.62 -0.31
N ALA A 211 -3.24 -11.52 -1.21
CA ALA A 211 -1.96 -12.24 -1.12
C ALA A 211 -0.76 -11.27 -1.22
N TYR A 212 -0.81 -10.29 -2.13
CA TYR A 212 0.22 -9.27 -2.25
C TYR A 212 0.34 -8.40 -0.99
N LYS A 213 -0.78 -8.03 -0.38
CA LYS A 213 -0.81 -7.33 0.92
C LYS A 213 -0.09 -8.11 2.01
N LEU A 214 -0.43 -9.39 2.16
CA LEU A 214 0.23 -10.29 3.11
C LEU A 214 1.74 -10.37 2.82
N PHE A 215 2.12 -10.51 1.54
CA PHE A 215 3.52 -10.48 1.11
C PHE A 215 4.24 -9.20 1.54
N CYS A 216 3.65 -8.03 1.35
CA CYS A 216 4.27 -6.76 1.75
C CYS A 216 4.45 -6.66 3.27
N VAL A 217 3.47 -7.12 4.06
CA VAL A 217 3.57 -7.15 5.53
C VAL A 217 4.73 -8.06 5.97
N HIS A 218 4.80 -9.29 5.45
CA HIS A 218 5.88 -10.22 5.80
C HIS A 218 7.25 -9.72 5.33
N ARG A 219 7.32 -9.09 4.15
CA ARG A 219 8.54 -8.47 3.67
C ARG A 219 9.01 -7.35 4.59
N GLN A 220 8.10 -6.49 5.04
CA GLN A 220 8.42 -5.40 5.96
C GLN A 220 8.91 -5.93 7.31
N GLN A 221 8.24 -6.95 7.86
CA GLN A 221 8.68 -7.66 9.05
C GLN A 221 10.08 -8.25 8.87
N SER A 222 10.35 -8.91 7.74
CA SER A 222 11.66 -9.48 7.39
C SER A 222 12.77 -8.42 7.20
N ILE A 223 12.43 -7.21 6.73
CA ILE A 223 13.39 -6.11 6.66
C ILE A 223 13.69 -5.57 8.06
N GLN A 224 12.66 -5.36 8.88
CA GLN A 224 12.82 -4.93 10.28
C GLN A 224 13.65 -5.94 11.06
N PHE A 225 13.37 -7.22 10.83
CA PHE A 225 14.10 -8.35 11.32
C PHE A 225 15.61 -8.28 11.03
N ALA A 226 15.95 -8.14 9.75
CA ALA A 226 17.33 -8.08 9.29
C ALA A 226 18.07 -6.88 9.90
N ARG A 227 17.38 -5.75 10.10
CA ARG A 227 17.93 -4.57 10.78
C ARG A 227 18.27 -4.87 12.24
N THR A 228 17.35 -5.49 12.98
CA THR A 228 17.58 -5.90 14.38
C THR A 228 18.76 -6.87 14.49
N VAL A 229 18.83 -7.87 13.60
CA VAL A 229 19.96 -8.80 13.50
C VAL A 229 21.29 -8.07 13.29
N ASN A 230 21.34 -7.12 12.37
CA ASN A 230 22.56 -6.34 12.10
C ASN A 230 22.95 -5.47 13.29
N GLN A 231 22.00 -4.84 13.98
CA GLN A 231 22.27 -4.05 15.19
C GLN A 231 22.90 -4.91 16.29
N TYR A 232 22.36 -6.11 16.53
CA TYR A 232 22.93 -7.03 17.50
C TYR A 232 24.32 -7.55 17.10
N GLN A 233 24.55 -7.84 15.82
CA GLN A 233 25.89 -8.20 15.33
C GLN A 233 26.91 -7.08 15.56
N MET A 234 26.54 -5.82 15.36
CA MET A 234 27.41 -4.68 15.64
C MET A 234 27.71 -4.53 17.13
N ALA A 235 26.70 -4.72 18.01
CA ALA A 235 26.89 -4.70 19.46
C ALA A 235 27.85 -5.82 19.92
N ILE A 236 27.66 -7.05 19.44
CA ILE A 236 28.54 -8.19 19.74
C ILE A 236 29.98 -7.91 19.26
N ARG A 237 30.16 -7.35 18.06
CA ARG A 237 31.50 -6.98 17.56
C ARG A 237 32.17 -5.92 18.43
N LYS A 238 31.42 -4.92 18.90
CA LYS A 238 31.93 -3.85 19.78
C LYS A 238 32.34 -4.37 21.17
N ILE A 239 31.62 -5.37 21.68
CA ILE A 239 31.98 -6.06 22.93
C ILE A 239 33.23 -6.91 22.70
N LYS A 240 33.26 -7.72 21.63
CA LYS A 240 34.43 -8.52 21.25
C LYS A 240 35.69 -7.69 20.98
N SER A 241 35.56 -6.46 20.46
CA SER A 241 36.70 -5.57 20.24
C SER A 241 37.23 -4.92 21.53
N LYS A 242 36.48 -5.02 22.64
CA LYS A 242 36.86 -4.52 23.95
C LYS A 242 37.38 -5.61 24.89
N LEU A 243 37.19 -6.88 24.53
CA LEU A 243 37.73 -8.06 25.23
C LEU A 243 38.96 -8.52 24.47
N ASP A 244 40.14 -8.46 25.07
CA ASP A 244 41.32 -9.03 24.43
C ASP A 244 41.33 -10.58 24.57
N GLN A 245 42.15 -11.25 23.77
CA GLN A 245 42.26 -12.73 23.81
C GLN A 245 42.76 -13.22 25.18
N GLY A 246 43.49 -12.38 25.92
CA GLY A 246 43.95 -12.62 27.28
C GLY A 246 42.80 -12.60 28.28
N ASP A 247 41.86 -11.67 28.20
CA ASP A 247 40.68 -11.57 29.08
C ASP A 247 39.76 -12.79 28.95
N LEU A 248 39.59 -13.30 27.72
CA LEU A 248 38.81 -14.49 27.46
C LEU A 248 39.51 -15.77 27.96
N TYR A 249 40.84 -15.85 27.80
CA TYR A 249 41.66 -16.95 28.30
C TYR A 249 41.75 -16.92 29.83
N PHE A 250 41.79 -15.72 30.43
CA PHE A 250 41.80 -15.50 31.86
C PHE A 250 40.45 -15.85 32.50
N LEU A 251 39.32 -15.55 31.83
CA LEU A 251 37.98 -15.99 32.22
C LEU A 251 37.85 -17.53 32.26
N LEU A 252 38.31 -18.21 31.20
CA LEU A 252 38.29 -19.67 31.11
C LEU A 252 39.27 -20.31 32.11
N ALA A 253 40.47 -19.76 32.26
CA ALA A 253 41.46 -20.20 33.24
C ALA A 253 41.01 -19.94 34.68
N CYS A 254 40.23 -18.88 34.96
CA CYS A 254 39.63 -18.64 36.27
C CYS A 254 38.54 -19.68 36.60
N GLN A 255 37.77 -20.16 35.61
CA GLN A 255 36.81 -21.24 35.81
C GLN A 255 37.50 -22.59 36.07
N GLU A 256 38.58 -22.91 35.33
CA GLU A 256 39.34 -24.14 35.53
C GLU A 256 40.17 -24.13 36.83
N ASN A 257 40.80 -23.00 37.17
CA ASN A 257 41.58 -22.87 38.40
C ASN A 257 40.71 -22.80 39.67
N ALA A 258 39.48 -22.28 39.60
CA ALA A 258 38.52 -22.35 40.70
C ALA A 258 38.13 -23.80 41.04
N LEU A 259 38.19 -24.71 40.06
CA LEU A 259 37.97 -26.15 40.24
C LEU A 259 39.21 -26.91 40.75
N CYS A 260 40.43 -26.44 40.43
CA CYS A 260 41.68 -27.10 40.83
C CYS A 260 42.21 -26.69 42.22
N VAL A 261 41.99 -25.45 42.67
CA VAL A 261 42.52 -24.96 43.97
C VAL A 261 41.79 -25.56 45.19
N VAL A 262 40.53 -26.00 45.03
CA VAL A 262 39.74 -26.64 46.10
C VAL A 262 40.29 -28.04 46.48
N LYS A 263 41.18 -28.63 45.67
CA LYS A 263 41.64 -30.02 45.84
C LYS A 263 43.02 -30.23 46.47
N LEU A 264 43.85 -29.21 46.72
CA LEU A 264 45.30 -29.45 46.93
C LEU A 264 45.96 -29.13 48.29
N SER A 265 45.34 -28.50 49.30
CA SER A 265 45.73 -28.60 50.75
C SER A 265 45.24 -27.38 51.56
N PRO A 266 44.81 -27.52 52.85
CA PRO A 266 44.29 -26.42 53.67
C PRO A 266 45.33 -25.43 54.25
N HIS A 267 46.65 -25.67 54.07
CA HIS A 267 47.67 -25.00 54.89
C HIS A 267 48.37 -23.77 54.30
N PHE A 268 47.97 -23.30 53.11
CA PHE A 268 48.49 -22.06 52.50
C PHE A 268 47.39 -20.97 52.35
N SER A 269 46.44 -20.91 53.29
CA SER A 269 45.15 -20.23 53.07
C SER A 269 45.13 -18.71 53.31
N GLN A 270 46.10 -18.12 54.02
CA GLN A 270 45.96 -16.72 54.47
C GLN A 270 46.62 -15.71 53.53
N GLU A 271 47.91 -15.88 53.21
CA GLU A 271 48.65 -14.94 52.34
C GLU A 271 48.25 -15.04 50.86
N ILE A 272 47.96 -16.26 50.38
CA ILE A 272 47.38 -16.49 49.07
C ILE A 272 45.90 -16.08 49.05
N GLY A 273 45.19 -16.22 50.18
CA GLY A 273 43.81 -15.76 50.35
C GLY A 273 43.67 -14.24 50.25
N ASP A 274 44.63 -13.49 50.78
CA ASP A 274 44.63 -12.02 50.72
C ASP A 274 45.04 -11.49 49.35
N ARG A 275 46.02 -12.13 48.69
CA ARG A 275 46.38 -11.81 47.30
C ARG A 275 45.27 -12.17 46.31
N LEU A 276 44.61 -13.32 46.49
CA LEU A 276 43.44 -13.69 45.69
C LEU A 276 42.25 -12.79 45.98
N ARG A 277 42.04 -12.32 47.22
CA ARG A 277 41.03 -11.29 47.53
C ARG A 277 41.32 -9.97 46.81
N HIS A 278 42.58 -9.54 46.76
CA HIS A 278 42.93 -8.28 46.12
C HIS A 278 42.86 -8.36 44.59
N ILE A 279 43.29 -9.48 43.99
CA ILE A 279 43.15 -9.76 42.54
C ILE A 279 41.68 -9.95 42.17
N LYS A 280 40.89 -10.64 43.02
CA LYS A 280 39.44 -10.78 42.87
C LYS A 280 38.73 -9.44 43.01
N GLN A 281 39.16 -8.55 43.90
CA GLN A 281 38.61 -7.21 44.05
C GLN A 281 38.92 -6.33 42.81
N GLY A 282 40.14 -6.39 42.28
CA GLY A 282 40.49 -5.70 41.03
C GLY A 282 39.77 -6.26 39.79
N LEU A 283 39.63 -7.58 39.69
CA LEU A 283 38.85 -8.23 38.63
C LEU A 283 37.34 -7.97 38.78
N ILE A 284 36.83 -7.87 40.01
CA ILE A 284 35.44 -7.48 40.28
C ILE A 284 35.23 -6.02 39.88
N GLU A 285 36.16 -5.10 40.14
CA GLU A 285 36.03 -3.69 39.75
C GLU A 285 36.12 -3.51 38.22
N ASP A 286 36.97 -4.29 37.53
CA ASP A 286 37.06 -4.30 36.06
C ASP A 286 35.86 -5.04 35.39
N PHE A 287 35.30 -6.08 36.04
CA PHE A 287 34.07 -6.75 35.58
C PHE A 287 32.78 -6.04 36.00
N GLU A 288 32.78 -5.24 37.06
CA GLU A 288 31.63 -4.43 37.46
C GLU A 288 31.39 -3.28 36.45
N ALA A 289 32.40 -2.92 35.66
CA ALA A 289 32.20 -2.07 34.47
C ALA A 289 31.38 -2.79 33.38
N LEU A 290 31.49 -4.11 33.26
CA LEU A 290 30.64 -4.97 32.44
C LEU A 290 29.52 -5.55 33.31
N THR A 291 28.65 -4.66 33.80
CA THR A 291 27.61 -5.03 34.77
C THR A 291 26.87 -6.31 34.35
N LYS A 292 26.45 -7.13 35.32
CA LYS A 292 25.55 -8.28 35.09
C LYS A 292 24.36 -7.92 34.18
N GLY A 293 23.87 -6.67 34.25
CA GLY A 293 22.86 -6.12 33.35
C GLY A 293 23.28 -5.98 31.89
N GLU A 294 24.56 -5.73 31.59
CA GLU A 294 25.10 -5.76 30.22
C GLU A 294 25.24 -7.19 29.68
N ILE A 295 25.66 -8.15 30.52
CA ILE A 295 25.70 -9.57 30.16
C ILE A 295 24.28 -10.11 29.96
N ASP A 296 23.34 -9.79 30.85
CA ASP A 296 21.93 -10.16 30.72
C ASP A 296 21.30 -9.51 29.48
N LYS A 297 21.64 -8.25 29.16
CA LYS A 297 21.24 -7.60 27.90
C LYS A 297 21.81 -8.31 26.68
N VAL A 298 23.05 -8.82 26.74
CA VAL A 298 23.66 -9.58 25.64
C VAL A 298 23.00 -10.94 25.48
N CYS A 299 22.73 -11.65 26.57
CA CYS A 299 22.03 -12.93 26.56
C CYS A 299 20.57 -12.78 26.10
N GLN A 300 19.88 -11.73 26.53
CA GLN A 300 18.54 -11.39 26.06
C GLN A 300 18.58 -11.01 24.59
N ALA A 301 19.52 -10.16 24.16
CA ALA A 301 19.73 -9.81 22.76
C ALA A 301 20.05 -11.02 21.89
N GLN A 302 20.81 -12.00 22.39
CA GLN A 302 21.10 -13.25 21.69
C GLN A 302 19.88 -14.16 21.61
N THR A 303 19.11 -14.29 22.69
CA THR A 303 17.85 -15.06 22.71
C THR A 303 16.86 -14.45 21.73
N GLU A 304 16.63 -13.13 21.83
CA GLU A 304 15.83 -12.38 20.88
C GLU A 304 16.37 -12.59 19.48
N PHE A 305 17.66 -12.40 19.19
CA PHE A 305 18.29 -12.67 17.89
C PHE A 305 18.05 -14.09 17.34
N ILE A 306 18.03 -15.11 18.20
CA ILE A 306 17.79 -16.50 17.81
C ILE A 306 16.31 -16.70 17.50
N GLU A 307 15.39 -16.29 18.37
CA GLU A 307 13.94 -16.35 18.15
C GLU A 307 13.56 -15.63 16.87
N ALA A 308 14.12 -14.45 16.76
CA ALA A 308 14.10 -13.61 15.61
C ALA A 308 14.52 -14.44 14.35
N ARG A 309 15.71 -15.04 14.36
CA ARG A 309 16.26 -15.77 13.20
C ARG A 309 15.45 -17.03 12.87
N ILE A 310 14.84 -17.66 13.88
CA ILE A 310 13.90 -18.75 13.73
C ILE A 310 12.63 -18.25 13.03
N SER A 311 12.05 -17.13 13.45
CA SER A 311 10.90 -16.51 12.80
C SER A 311 11.20 -16.12 11.36
N LEU A 312 12.38 -15.54 11.07
CA LEU A 312 12.80 -15.25 9.69
C LEU A 312 12.86 -16.53 8.84
N ASN A 313 13.42 -17.61 9.38
CA ASN A 313 13.48 -18.89 8.68
C ASN A 313 12.09 -19.53 8.49
N GLN A 314 11.19 -19.38 9.46
CA GLN A 314 9.79 -19.83 9.34
C GLN A 314 9.04 -19.00 8.28
N SER A 315 9.17 -17.68 8.31
CA SER A 315 8.61 -16.81 7.26
C SER A 315 9.21 -17.12 5.89
N ARG A 316 10.50 -17.49 5.81
CA ARG A 316 11.15 -17.91 4.56
C ARG A 316 10.65 -19.28 4.08
N ARG A 317 10.32 -20.21 4.97
CA ARG A 317 9.67 -21.49 4.63
C ARG A 317 8.23 -21.27 4.16
N GLN A 318 7.46 -20.47 4.89
CA GLN A 318 6.12 -20.06 4.47
C GLN A 318 6.15 -19.31 3.13
N TRP A 319 7.22 -18.54 2.87
CA TRP A 319 7.48 -17.90 1.58
C TRP A 319 7.75 -18.91 0.46
N GLN A 320 8.55 -19.95 0.71
CA GLN A 320 8.75 -21.06 -0.23
C GLN A 320 7.47 -21.86 -0.46
N GLU A 321 6.64 -22.06 0.57
CA GLU A 321 5.34 -22.72 0.47
C GLU A 321 4.33 -21.86 -0.30
N MET A 322 4.33 -20.53 -0.11
CA MET A 322 3.50 -19.61 -0.89
C MET A 322 3.98 -19.48 -2.34
N GLU A 323 5.29 -19.43 -2.60
CA GLU A 323 5.85 -19.52 -3.96
C GLU A 323 5.50 -20.84 -4.64
N ALA A 324 5.59 -21.96 -3.89
CA ALA A 324 5.18 -23.26 -4.37
C ALA A 324 3.67 -23.33 -4.62
N LEU A 325 2.83 -22.76 -3.75
CA LEU A 325 1.38 -22.69 -3.97
C LEU A 325 1.06 -21.83 -5.20
N VAL A 326 1.77 -20.72 -5.40
CA VAL A 326 1.62 -19.89 -6.59
C VAL A 326 2.12 -20.62 -7.84
N GLN A 327 3.25 -21.34 -7.80
CA GLN A 327 3.76 -22.15 -8.91
C GLN A 327 2.86 -23.35 -9.24
N VAL A 328 2.43 -24.12 -8.25
CA VAL A 328 1.53 -25.28 -8.40
C VAL A 328 0.19 -24.84 -9.01
N TYR A 329 -0.32 -23.66 -8.65
CA TYR A 329 -1.52 -23.10 -9.29
C TYR A 329 -1.28 -22.63 -10.73
N THR A 330 -0.04 -22.27 -11.08
CA THR A 330 0.35 -21.87 -12.44
C THR A 330 0.53 -23.09 -13.35
N GLU A 331 0.93 -24.24 -12.79
CA GLU A 331 1.13 -25.50 -13.53
C GLU A 331 -0.16 -26.33 -13.67
N LEU A 332 -1.07 -26.31 -12.69
CA LEU A 332 -2.37 -27.01 -12.77
C LEU A 332 -3.37 -26.40 -13.77
N HIS A 333 -3.04 -25.24 -14.34
CA HIS A 333 -3.90 -24.48 -15.27
C HIS A 333 -3.20 -24.08 -16.57
N ARG A 334 -2.07 -24.71 -16.90
CA ARG A 334 -1.62 -24.93 -18.28
C ARG A 334 -2.22 -26.24 -18.78
#